data_AF-A0A3D2EM95-F1
#
_entry.id   AF-A0A3D2EM95-F1
#
_cell.length_a   1.000
_cell.length_b   1.000
_cell.length_c   1.000
_cell.angle_alpha   90.00
_cell.angle_beta   90.00
_cell.angle_gamma   90.00
#
_symmetry.space_group_name_H-M   'P 1'
#
loop_
_entity.id
_entity.type
_entity.pdbx_description
1 polymer ?
#
loop_
_entity_poly.entity_id
_entity_poly.type
_entity_poly.pdbx_seq_one_letter_code
_entity_poly.pdbx_strand_id
1 'polypeptide(L)'
;FGASLSPFTTDQGRLFDGKRVIHISGDGADLGKCFSADAALASDPARTAALFIHWLDEAEIEPTGFTAELDLEQLARYPVPKSRAQSGSRLSFVDALERLNTLLPKNRVLTTDGGRFMTEVWCRVEAERPQRFLAGADSGSIGLGLQSAIGLALAAPERCVCHFSGDGGFMMGGLTEFNTAVRLRLPMVVVVCNDAAYGAEHIQLRDRGLDAATTEFDWPSFATTARALGGAGIEVASVSDWPLVEAALEQLEGPLLIELKLHPDEMPRMRV
;
A
#
# COMPACT_ATOMS: atom_id res chain seq x y z
N PHE A 1 -8.80 13.19 15.44
CA PHE A 1 -9.40 14.07 14.42
C PHE A 1 -9.57 13.31 13.12
N GLY A 2 -10.77 13.21 12.57
CA GLY A 2 -11.04 12.67 11.22
C GLY A 2 -10.81 11.17 11.00
N ALA A 3 -10.46 10.41 12.04
CA ALA A 3 -10.31 8.96 11.97
C ALA A 3 -11.65 8.28 12.28
N SER A 4 -12.00 7.21 11.54
CA SER A 4 -13.23 6.45 11.75
C SER A 4 -13.24 5.58 13.02
N LEU A 5 -12.08 5.43 13.66
CA LEU A 5 -11.87 4.55 14.83
C LEU A 5 -12.31 3.10 14.59
N SER A 6 -12.17 2.62 13.35
CA SER A 6 -12.37 1.21 13.01
C SER A 6 -11.36 0.30 13.73
N PRO A 7 -11.63 -1.02 13.79
CA PRO A 7 -10.68 -1.99 14.33
C PRO A 7 -9.28 -1.93 13.71
N PHE A 8 -9.17 -1.58 12.42
CA PHE A 8 -7.88 -1.46 11.72
C PHE A 8 -7.11 -0.18 12.08
N THR A 9 -7.82 0.90 12.39
CA THR A 9 -7.20 2.19 12.77
C THR A 9 -6.90 2.30 14.27
N THR A 10 -7.32 1.31 15.06
CA THR A 10 -7.28 1.36 16.53
C THR A 10 -6.54 0.18 17.16
N ASP A 11 -5.98 -0.72 16.34
CA ASP A 11 -5.50 -2.04 16.78
C ASP A 11 -6.53 -2.73 17.68
N GLN A 12 -7.75 -2.91 17.16
CA GLN A 12 -8.86 -3.50 17.91
C GLN A 12 -9.17 -2.77 19.24
N GLY A 13 -8.90 -1.46 19.31
CA GLY A 13 -9.07 -0.63 20.50
C GLY A 13 -7.87 -0.57 21.44
N ARG A 14 -6.83 -1.40 21.25
CA ARG A 14 -5.65 -1.45 22.15
C ARG A 14 -4.88 -0.14 22.22
N LEU A 15 -4.91 0.67 21.15
CA LEU A 15 -4.27 1.99 21.15
C LEU A 15 -4.84 2.95 22.22
N PHE A 16 -6.01 2.63 22.76
CA PHE A 16 -6.73 3.46 23.73
C PHE A 16 -6.68 2.94 25.17
N ASP A 17 -6.00 1.81 25.43
CA ASP A 17 -5.92 1.21 26.76
C ASP A 17 -5.34 2.20 27.78
N GLY A 18 -6.13 2.48 28.83
CA GLY A 18 -5.77 3.41 29.90
C GLY A 18 -5.72 4.89 29.49
N LYS A 19 -6.27 5.25 28.32
CA LYS A 19 -6.28 6.64 27.82
C LYS A 19 -7.71 7.19 27.75
N ARG A 20 -7.83 8.52 27.86
CA ARG A 20 -9.06 9.24 27.52
C ARG A 20 -9.06 9.55 26.03
N VAL A 21 -10.16 9.24 25.36
CA VAL A 21 -10.31 9.39 23.91
C VAL A 21 -11.32 10.49 23.60
N ILE A 22 -10.90 11.43 22.75
CA ILE A 22 -11.79 12.45 22.17
C ILE A 22 -11.91 12.17 20.67
N HIS A 23 -13.11 11.88 20.20
CA HIS A 23 -13.38 11.58 18.80
C HIS A 23 -14.03 12.78 18.09
N ILE A 24 -13.35 13.31 17.09
CA ILE A 24 -13.85 14.42 16.27
C ILE A 24 -13.99 13.91 14.84
N SER A 25 -15.21 13.90 14.30
CA SER A 25 -15.52 13.48 12.93
C SER A 25 -16.42 14.48 12.23
N GLY A 26 -16.20 14.66 10.92
CA GLY A 26 -17.07 15.47 10.06
C GLY A 26 -18.39 14.76 9.73
N ASP A 27 -18.45 13.44 9.89
CA ASP A 27 -19.67 12.64 9.76
C ASP A 27 -20.15 12.17 11.14
N GLY A 28 -21.36 12.58 11.52
CA GLY A 28 -21.99 12.17 12.76
C GLY A 28 -22.25 10.67 12.84
N ALA A 29 -22.39 9.98 11.70
CA ALA A 29 -22.59 8.53 11.64
C ALA A 29 -21.35 7.71 12.03
N ASP A 30 -20.16 8.32 12.03
CA ASP A 30 -18.92 7.65 12.47
C ASP A 30 -18.77 7.63 14.00
N LEU A 31 -19.41 8.57 14.70
CA LEU A 31 -19.24 8.71 16.15
C LEU A 31 -19.88 7.54 16.88
N GLY A 32 -19.09 6.80 17.67
CA GLY A 32 -19.57 5.64 18.41
C GLY A 32 -19.83 4.39 17.56
N LYS A 33 -19.52 4.42 16.25
CA LYS A 33 -19.80 3.32 15.31
C LYS A 33 -19.00 2.05 15.62
N CYS A 34 -17.69 2.19 15.83
CA CYS A 34 -16.78 1.07 16.11
C CYS A 34 -16.19 1.13 17.52
N PHE A 35 -16.03 2.34 18.07
CA PHE A 35 -15.44 2.58 19.38
C PHE A 35 -16.19 3.71 20.09
N SER A 36 -16.46 3.55 21.39
CA SER A 36 -17.11 4.57 22.22
C SER A 36 -16.05 5.43 22.89
N ALA A 37 -15.86 6.66 22.40
CA ALA A 37 -14.95 7.64 23.00
C ALA A 37 -15.53 8.28 24.28
N ASP A 38 -14.67 8.82 25.16
CA ASP A 38 -15.07 9.55 26.36
C ASP A 38 -15.78 10.87 26.04
N ALA A 39 -15.42 11.47 24.91
CA ALA A 39 -16.11 12.62 24.34
C ALA A 39 -16.12 12.53 22.82
N ALA A 40 -17.21 13.00 22.20
CA ALA A 40 -17.38 12.99 20.75
C ALA A 40 -17.88 14.35 20.26
N LEU A 41 -17.39 14.79 19.11
CA LEU A 41 -17.81 16.04 18.47
C LEU A 41 -18.02 15.82 16.96
N ALA A 42 -19.25 16.07 16.51
CA ALA A 42 -19.60 16.11 15.09
C ALA A 42 -19.25 17.49 14.54
N SER A 43 -18.07 17.62 13.92
CA SER A 43 -17.55 18.87 13.37
C SER A 43 -16.45 18.57 12.36
N ASP A 44 -16.21 19.52 11.44
CA ASP A 44 -15.06 19.47 10.55
C ASP A 44 -13.75 19.34 11.36
N PRO A 45 -12.98 18.24 11.19
CA PRO A 45 -11.82 17.99 12.04
C PRO A 45 -10.72 19.04 11.90
N ALA A 46 -10.51 19.60 10.71
CA ALA A 46 -9.48 20.59 10.47
C ALA A 46 -9.83 21.92 11.16
N ARG A 47 -11.07 22.38 11.05
CA ARG A 47 -11.58 23.58 11.73
C ARG A 47 -11.57 23.41 13.24
N THR A 48 -11.95 22.25 13.76
CA THR A 48 -11.88 22.00 15.21
C THR A 48 -10.44 22.04 15.71
N ALA A 49 -9.49 21.45 14.99
CA ALA A 49 -8.07 21.51 15.36
C ALA A 49 -7.54 22.95 15.36
N ALA A 50 -7.87 23.73 14.33
CA ALA A 50 -7.50 25.15 14.26
C ALA A 50 -8.11 25.97 15.40
N LEU A 51 -9.37 25.68 15.78
CA LEU A 51 -10.04 26.35 16.89
C LEU A 51 -9.41 26.00 18.25
N PHE A 52 -8.96 24.75 18.43
CA PHE A 52 -8.24 24.35 19.64
C PHE A 52 -6.92 25.11 19.77
N ILE A 53 -6.15 25.21 18.67
CA ILE A 53 -4.90 25.99 18.66
C ILE A 53 -5.18 27.44 19.03
N HIS A 54 -6.16 28.08 18.36
CA HIS A 54 -6.52 29.47 18.65
C HIS A 54 -6.85 29.72 20.13
N TRP A 55 -7.69 28.88 20.74
CA TRP A 55 -8.07 29.08 22.15
C TRP A 55 -6.95 28.73 23.14
N LEU A 56 -6.03 27.83 22.79
CA LEU A 56 -4.85 27.56 23.60
C LEU A 56 -3.89 28.76 23.57
N ASP A 57 -3.70 29.37 22.40
CA ASP A 57 -2.88 30.57 22.24
C ASP A 57 -3.48 31.77 23.00
N GLU A 58 -4.79 32.01 22.88
CA GLU A 58 -5.50 33.08 23.62
C GLU A 58 -5.47 32.87 25.14
N ALA A 59 -5.41 31.61 25.57
CA ALA A 59 -5.28 31.26 26.98
C ALA A 59 -3.81 31.23 27.47
N GLU A 60 -2.85 31.60 26.62
CA GLU A 60 -1.41 31.60 26.90
C GLU A 60 -0.91 30.23 27.40
N ILE A 61 -1.46 29.14 26.85
CA ILE A 61 -1.06 27.78 27.17
C ILE A 61 0.13 27.37 26.31
N GLU A 62 1.29 27.23 26.94
CA GLU A 62 2.50 26.78 26.28
C GLU A 62 2.37 25.34 25.74
N PRO A 63 2.88 25.05 24.53
CA PRO A 63 2.95 23.69 24.01
C PRO A 63 3.74 22.76 24.94
N THR A 64 3.25 21.53 25.12
CA THR A 64 3.91 20.55 26.01
C THR A 64 5.28 20.09 25.51
N GLY A 65 5.64 20.37 24.25
CA GLY A 65 6.88 19.91 23.64
C GLY A 65 6.93 18.41 23.35
N PHE A 66 5.86 17.65 23.64
CA PHE A 66 5.82 16.18 23.49
C PHE A 66 6.31 15.67 22.13
N THR A 67 6.01 16.39 21.05
CA THR A 67 6.46 15.99 19.71
C THR A 67 7.97 16.01 19.54
N ALA A 68 8.69 16.82 20.33
CA ALA A 68 10.15 16.87 20.33
C ALA A 68 10.79 15.67 21.05
N GLU A 69 10.02 14.91 21.84
CA GLU A 69 10.47 13.69 22.50
C GLU A 69 10.40 12.46 21.58
N LEU A 70 9.77 12.58 20.41
CA LEU A 70 9.63 11.49 19.46
C LEU A 70 10.94 11.24 18.70
N ASP A 71 11.46 10.01 18.79
CA ASP A 71 12.55 9.54 17.94
C ASP A 71 12.02 9.24 16.53
N LEU A 72 12.02 10.26 15.67
CA LEU A 72 11.54 10.15 14.29
C LEU A 72 12.33 9.13 13.47
N GLU A 73 13.64 8.97 13.74
CA GLU A 73 14.44 7.95 13.06
C GLU A 73 13.99 6.55 13.46
N GLN A 74 13.72 6.33 14.74
CA GLN A 74 13.19 5.05 15.22
C GLN A 74 11.80 4.78 14.63
N LEU A 75 10.92 5.78 14.58
CA LEU A 75 9.57 5.65 14.02
C LEU A 75 9.58 5.37 12.51
N ALA A 76 10.62 5.83 11.79
CA ALA A 76 10.80 5.57 10.37
C ALA A 76 11.45 4.19 10.08
N ARG A 77 11.98 3.49 11.10
CA ARG A 77 12.62 2.18 10.92
C ARG A 77 11.61 1.05 11.01
N TYR A 78 11.41 0.37 9.90
CA TYR A 78 10.59 -0.83 9.86
C TYR A 78 11.41 -2.08 10.16
N PRO A 79 10.95 -2.98 11.05
CA PRO A 79 11.63 -4.25 11.32
C PRO A 79 11.88 -5.03 10.03
N VAL A 80 13.08 -5.58 9.85
CA VAL A 80 13.38 -6.51 8.76
C VAL A 80 12.68 -7.85 9.08
N PRO A 81 11.83 -8.39 8.18
CA PRO A 81 11.20 -9.68 8.39
C PRO A 81 12.25 -10.77 8.64
N LYS A 82 11.95 -11.68 9.57
CA LYS A 82 12.83 -12.83 9.87
C LYS A 82 13.03 -13.75 8.67
N SER A 83 12.10 -13.76 7.71
CA SER A 83 12.12 -14.57 6.49
C SER A 83 12.73 -13.84 5.29
N ARG A 84 13.81 -13.07 5.47
CA ARG A 84 14.57 -12.61 4.30
C ARG A 84 15.07 -13.85 3.57
N ALA A 85 14.73 -13.99 2.28
CA ALA A 85 15.13 -15.12 1.46
C ALA A 85 16.63 -15.39 1.70
N GLN A 86 16.95 -16.60 2.17
CA GLN A 86 18.34 -17.00 2.32
C GLN A 86 18.95 -17.11 0.93
N SER A 87 20.07 -16.40 0.72
CA SER A 87 20.82 -16.27 -0.52
C SER A 87 20.74 -17.49 -1.45
N GLY A 88 20.24 -17.28 -2.68
CA GLY A 88 20.26 -18.24 -3.77
C GLY A 88 19.28 -17.87 -4.89
N SER A 89 19.76 -17.21 -5.94
CA SER A 89 19.11 -16.88 -7.24
C SER A 89 17.69 -16.28 -7.28
N ARG A 90 16.95 -16.22 -6.17
CA ARG A 90 15.55 -15.79 -6.07
C ARG A 90 15.45 -14.37 -5.52
N LEU A 91 14.42 -13.65 -5.96
CA LEU A 91 14.18 -12.27 -5.57
C LEU A 91 13.60 -12.17 -4.15
N SER A 92 14.30 -11.47 -3.26
CA SER A 92 13.74 -11.08 -1.95
C SER A 92 12.69 -9.97 -2.15
N PHE A 93 11.47 -10.18 -1.65
CA PHE A 93 10.40 -9.18 -1.77
C PHE A 93 10.75 -7.86 -1.06
N VAL A 94 11.34 -7.95 0.13
CA VAL A 94 11.75 -6.78 0.92
C VAL A 94 12.78 -5.95 0.16
N ASP A 95 13.82 -6.59 -0.35
CA ASP A 95 14.91 -5.94 -1.09
C ASP A 95 14.37 -5.33 -2.39
N ALA A 96 13.40 -5.99 -3.03
CA ALA A 96 12.74 -5.49 -4.23
C ALA A 96 11.92 -4.22 -3.93
N LEU A 97 11.18 -4.17 -2.82
CA LEU A 97 10.43 -2.98 -2.41
C LEU A 97 11.36 -1.82 -2.06
N GLU A 98 12.46 -2.06 -1.35
CA GLU A 98 13.47 -1.03 -1.04
C GLU A 98 14.11 -0.48 -2.32
N ARG A 99 14.42 -1.35 -3.28
CA ARG A 99 14.92 -0.95 -4.59
C ARG A 99 13.89 -0.12 -5.36
N LEU A 100 12.64 -0.57 -5.43
CA LEU A 100 11.54 0.17 -6.05
C LEU A 100 11.31 1.53 -5.39
N ASN A 101 11.39 1.65 -4.06
CA ASN A 101 11.23 2.93 -3.37
C ASN A 101 12.29 3.97 -3.81
N THR A 102 13.49 3.50 -4.14
CA THR A 102 14.57 4.34 -4.69
C THR A 102 14.34 4.69 -6.16
N LEU A 103 13.93 3.72 -6.98
CA LEU A 103 13.81 3.87 -8.43
C LEU A 103 12.55 4.61 -8.88
N LEU A 104 11.41 4.36 -8.23
CA LEU A 104 10.14 4.95 -8.62
C LEU A 104 10.20 6.48 -8.55
N PRO A 105 9.41 7.21 -9.37
CA PRO A 105 9.41 8.67 -9.38
C PRO A 105 9.11 9.27 -8.00
N LYS A 106 9.81 10.36 -7.61
CA LYS A 106 9.62 11.00 -6.31
C LYS A 106 8.25 11.68 -6.17
N ASN A 107 7.80 12.39 -7.22
CA ASN A 107 6.45 12.96 -7.30
C ASN A 107 5.44 11.87 -7.72
N ARG A 108 5.18 10.91 -6.82
CA ARG A 108 4.28 9.77 -7.04
C ARG A 108 3.03 9.82 -6.18
N VAL A 109 1.97 9.18 -6.67
CA VAL A 109 0.84 8.72 -5.85
C VAL A 109 0.97 7.20 -5.72
N LEU A 110 1.04 6.70 -4.48
CA LEU A 110 1.11 5.28 -4.18
C LEU A 110 -0.30 4.74 -3.96
N THR A 111 -0.60 3.60 -4.58
CA THR A 111 -1.87 2.91 -4.35
C THR A 111 -1.69 1.40 -4.33
N THR A 112 -2.44 0.69 -3.49
CA THR A 112 -2.33 -0.77 -3.38
C THR A 112 -3.68 -1.46 -3.60
N ASP A 113 -3.65 -2.71 -4.07
CA ASP A 113 -4.78 -3.64 -3.93
C ASP A 113 -4.70 -4.34 -2.55
N GLY A 114 -5.73 -5.12 -2.20
CA GLY A 114 -5.72 -5.96 -1.02
C GLY A 114 -4.91 -7.24 -1.21
N GLY A 115 -4.15 -7.65 -0.20
CA GLY A 115 -3.45 -8.93 -0.18
C GLY A 115 -2.29 -8.97 0.80
N ARG A 116 -1.69 -10.16 0.98
CA ARG A 116 -0.56 -10.40 1.90
C ARG A 116 0.62 -9.44 1.68
N PHE A 117 0.86 -9.02 0.45
CA PHE A 117 1.95 -8.12 0.07
C PHE A 117 1.78 -6.69 0.62
N MET A 118 0.54 -6.22 0.84
CA MET A 118 0.21 -4.79 0.97
C MET A 118 0.90 -4.13 2.16
N THR A 119 0.95 -4.80 3.31
CA THR A 119 1.51 -4.21 4.54
C THR A 119 3.01 -3.97 4.42
N GLU A 120 3.69 -4.80 3.65
CA GLU A 120 5.12 -4.64 3.40
C GLU A 120 5.40 -3.53 2.39
N VAL A 121 4.52 -3.35 1.39
CA VAL A 121 4.54 -2.16 0.52
C VAL A 121 4.37 -0.89 1.36
N TRP A 122 3.39 -0.84 2.26
CA TRP A 122 3.12 0.34 3.09
C TRP A 122 4.29 0.69 4.03
N CYS A 123 5.07 -0.30 4.45
CA CYS A 123 6.26 -0.09 5.26
C CYS A 123 7.50 0.32 4.44
N ARG A 124 7.56 0.06 3.14
CA ARG A 124 8.85 0.13 2.39
C ARG A 124 8.84 1.08 1.22
N VAL A 125 7.66 1.38 0.69
CA VAL A 125 7.48 2.31 -0.42
C VAL A 125 6.79 3.54 0.12
N GLU A 126 7.52 4.65 0.12
CA GLU A 126 7.05 5.89 0.71
C GLU A 126 6.23 6.69 -0.31
N ALA A 127 5.12 7.25 0.17
CA ALA A 127 4.45 8.37 -0.46
C ALA A 127 5.02 9.67 0.09
N GLU A 128 5.27 10.67 -0.76
CA GLU A 128 5.86 11.95 -0.33
C GLU A 128 5.01 12.66 0.73
N ARG A 129 3.68 12.47 0.68
CA ARG A 129 2.72 13.08 1.61
C ARG A 129 1.56 12.11 1.89
N PRO A 130 0.87 12.23 3.04
CA PRO A 130 -0.27 11.36 3.35
C PRO A 130 -1.37 11.37 2.28
N GLN A 131 -1.62 12.51 1.64
CA GLN A 131 -2.63 12.64 0.58
C GLN A 131 -2.22 11.99 -0.75
N ARG A 132 -0.99 11.47 -0.82
CA ARG A 132 -0.42 10.78 -1.99
C ARG A 132 -0.47 9.27 -1.82
N PHE A 133 -1.22 8.76 -0.85
CA PHE A 133 -1.37 7.33 -0.60
C PHE A 133 -2.85 6.93 -0.58
N LEU A 134 -3.18 5.86 -1.30
CA LEU A 134 -4.50 5.21 -1.28
C LEU A 134 -4.32 3.72 -0.98
N ALA A 135 -4.81 3.26 0.17
CA ALA A 135 -4.62 1.86 0.57
C ALA A 135 -5.38 0.86 -0.33
N GLY A 136 -6.51 1.26 -0.92
CA GLY A 136 -7.33 0.44 -1.82
C GLY A 136 -7.93 -0.84 -1.19
N ALA A 137 -7.67 -1.08 0.10
CA ALA A 137 -8.08 -2.27 0.84
C ALA A 137 -9.29 -2.02 1.78
N ASP A 138 -9.83 -0.80 1.82
CA ASP A 138 -10.84 -0.39 2.83
C ASP A 138 -12.14 -1.21 2.76
N SER A 139 -12.53 -1.68 1.58
CA SER A 139 -13.70 -2.54 1.38
C SER A 139 -13.41 -4.04 1.57
N GLY A 140 -12.13 -4.42 1.73
CA GLY A 140 -11.67 -5.80 1.71
C GLY A 140 -11.85 -6.51 0.36
N SER A 141 -12.22 -5.80 -0.70
CA SER A 141 -12.46 -6.39 -2.02
C SER A 141 -11.14 -6.47 -2.81
N ILE A 142 -10.77 -7.69 -3.18
CA ILE A 142 -9.59 -7.96 -4.01
C ILE A 142 -9.90 -7.62 -5.48
N GLY A 143 -8.96 -6.97 -6.17
CA GLY A 143 -9.03 -6.69 -7.60
C GLY A 143 -9.61 -5.33 -7.99
N LEU A 144 -9.83 -4.43 -7.01
CA LEU A 144 -10.31 -3.06 -7.24
C LEU A 144 -9.18 -2.02 -7.37
N GLY A 145 -7.93 -2.45 -7.14
CA GLY A 145 -6.80 -1.54 -7.01
C GLY A 145 -6.47 -0.81 -8.30
N LEU A 146 -6.39 -1.51 -9.43
CA LEU A 146 -5.92 -0.92 -10.68
C LEU A 146 -6.91 0.09 -11.27
N GLN A 147 -8.22 -0.18 -11.19
CA GLN A 147 -9.26 0.72 -11.67
C GLN A 147 -9.23 2.03 -10.89
N SER A 148 -9.04 1.92 -9.57
CA SER A 148 -8.85 3.08 -8.69
C SER A 148 -7.58 3.85 -9.06
N ALA A 149 -6.48 3.15 -9.35
CA ALA A 149 -5.22 3.74 -9.80
C ALA A 149 -5.35 4.49 -11.13
N ILE A 150 -6.11 3.94 -12.09
CA ILE A 150 -6.40 4.59 -13.38
C ILE A 150 -7.21 5.87 -13.15
N GLY A 151 -8.23 5.83 -12.29
CA GLY A 151 -8.98 7.01 -11.88
C GLY A 151 -8.09 8.10 -11.27
N LEU A 152 -7.14 7.71 -10.40
CA LEU A 152 -6.16 8.62 -9.83
C LEU A 152 -5.23 9.23 -10.88
N ALA A 153 -4.77 8.43 -11.86
CA ALA A 153 -3.87 8.90 -12.92
C ALA A 153 -4.57 9.94 -13.82
N LEU A 154 -5.88 9.77 -14.05
CA LEU A 154 -6.70 10.75 -14.75
C LEU A 154 -6.96 12.01 -13.92
N ALA A 155 -7.14 11.87 -12.61
CA ALA A 155 -7.42 13.00 -11.70
C ALA A 155 -6.18 13.82 -11.33
N ALA A 156 -4.98 13.23 -11.41
CA ALA A 156 -3.71 13.87 -11.08
C ALA A 156 -2.64 13.59 -12.16
N PRO A 157 -2.83 14.07 -13.40
CA PRO A 157 -1.98 13.73 -14.55
C PRO A 157 -0.53 14.23 -14.40
N GLU A 158 -0.26 15.16 -13.50
CA GLU A 158 1.08 15.67 -13.21
C GLU A 158 1.90 14.77 -12.27
N ARG A 159 1.33 13.63 -11.83
CA ARG A 159 1.94 12.72 -10.87
C ARG A 159 1.96 11.31 -11.44
N CYS A 160 3.07 10.62 -11.24
CA CYS A 160 3.15 9.21 -11.60
C CYS A 160 2.39 8.38 -10.57
N VAL A 161 1.32 7.70 -11.00
CA VAL A 161 0.64 6.72 -10.14
C VAL A 161 1.46 5.44 -10.13
N CYS A 162 1.87 5.00 -8.94
CA CYS A 162 2.56 3.74 -8.69
C CYS A 162 1.58 2.80 -7.97
N HIS A 163 1.01 1.85 -8.70
CA HIS A 163 0.07 0.88 -8.18
C HIS A 163 0.76 -0.44 -7.85
N PHE A 164 0.50 -1.02 -6.69
CA PHE A 164 0.93 -2.38 -6.33
C PHE A 164 -0.27 -3.30 -6.21
N SER A 165 -0.19 -4.47 -6.85
CA SER A 165 -1.21 -5.51 -6.81
C SER A 165 -0.55 -6.87 -6.52
N GLY A 166 -1.28 -7.78 -5.90
CA GLY A 166 -0.96 -9.22 -5.98
C GLY A 166 -1.30 -9.75 -7.37
N ASP A 167 -0.73 -10.89 -7.74
CA ASP A 167 -1.06 -11.63 -8.96
C ASP A 167 -2.55 -12.02 -9.05
N GLY A 168 -3.11 -12.55 -7.97
CA GLY A 168 -4.51 -12.95 -7.89
C GLY A 168 -5.47 -11.76 -8.05
N GLY A 169 -5.18 -10.64 -7.38
CA GLY A 169 -5.95 -9.40 -7.55
C GLY A 169 -5.83 -8.81 -8.95
N PHE A 170 -4.64 -8.88 -9.55
CA PHE A 170 -4.42 -8.44 -10.91
C PHE A 170 -5.22 -9.29 -11.93
N MET A 171 -5.37 -10.59 -11.69
CA MET A 171 -6.23 -11.45 -12.49
C MET A 171 -7.73 -11.12 -12.35
N MET A 172 -8.15 -10.56 -11.21
CA MET A 172 -9.53 -10.16 -10.94
C MET A 172 -9.87 -8.77 -11.52
N GLY A 173 -9.55 -8.56 -12.80
CA GLY A 173 -9.91 -7.36 -13.56
C GLY A 173 -8.74 -6.42 -13.86
N GLY A 174 -7.63 -6.52 -13.12
CA GLY A 174 -6.41 -5.75 -13.40
C GLY A 174 -5.87 -5.98 -14.82
N LEU A 175 -5.89 -7.22 -15.31
CA LEU A 175 -5.47 -7.51 -16.69
C LEU A 175 -6.32 -6.77 -17.74
N THR A 176 -7.65 -6.78 -17.58
CA THR A 176 -8.57 -6.09 -18.48
C THR A 176 -8.39 -4.58 -18.43
N GLU A 177 -8.11 -4.05 -17.24
CA GLU A 177 -8.01 -2.60 -17.01
C GLU A 177 -6.63 -2.05 -17.33
N PHE A 178 -5.59 -2.88 -17.33
CA PHE A 178 -4.29 -2.50 -17.88
C PHE A 178 -4.43 -2.08 -19.36
N ASN A 179 -5.27 -2.76 -20.13
CA ASN A 179 -5.59 -2.32 -21.51
C ASN A 179 -6.29 -0.94 -21.55
N THR A 180 -7.08 -0.56 -20.53
CA THR A 180 -7.60 0.80 -20.40
C THR A 180 -6.46 1.80 -20.24
N ALA A 181 -5.50 1.54 -19.34
CA ALA A 181 -4.32 2.39 -19.17
C ALA A 181 -3.50 2.52 -20.46
N VAL A 182 -3.38 1.45 -21.24
CA VAL A 182 -2.69 1.47 -22.55
C VAL A 182 -3.43 2.35 -23.55
N ARG A 183 -4.74 2.16 -23.72
CA ARG A 183 -5.58 2.94 -24.64
C ARG A 183 -5.55 4.43 -24.33
N LEU A 184 -5.44 4.78 -23.05
CA LEU A 184 -5.35 6.15 -22.56
C LEU A 184 -3.91 6.67 -22.50
N ARG A 185 -2.90 5.82 -22.78
CA ARG A 185 -1.47 6.15 -22.70
C ARG A 185 -1.09 6.77 -21.35
N LEU A 186 -1.57 6.20 -20.26
CA LEU A 186 -1.32 6.74 -18.92
C LEU A 186 0.12 6.41 -18.49
N PRO A 187 0.98 7.40 -18.20
CA PRO A 187 2.34 7.17 -17.74
C PRO A 187 2.33 6.78 -16.25
N MET A 188 1.95 5.53 -15.99
CA MET A 188 1.81 4.95 -14.65
C MET A 188 2.63 3.68 -14.51
N VAL A 189 2.98 3.33 -13.28
CA VAL A 189 3.69 2.09 -12.95
C VAL A 189 2.74 1.14 -12.24
N VAL A 190 2.66 -0.10 -12.70
CA VAL A 190 1.90 -1.19 -12.10
C VAL A 190 2.88 -2.27 -11.67
N VAL A 191 3.03 -2.47 -10.37
CA VAL A 191 3.87 -3.52 -9.80
C VAL A 191 2.98 -4.70 -9.41
N VAL A 192 3.19 -5.86 -10.04
CA VAL A 192 2.53 -7.11 -9.66
C VAL A 192 3.49 -7.90 -8.76
N CYS A 193 3.15 -8.02 -7.49
CA CYS A 193 3.83 -8.87 -6.52
C CYS A 193 3.38 -10.32 -6.73
N ASN A 194 4.02 -11.03 -7.67
CA ASN A 194 3.60 -12.36 -8.09
C ASN A 194 4.32 -13.44 -7.27
N ASP A 195 3.70 -13.89 -6.18
CA ASP A 195 4.12 -15.06 -5.42
C ASP A 195 3.43 -16.36 -5.88
N ALA A 196 2.77 -16.33 -7.05
CA ALA A 196 2.09 -17.46 -7.67
C ALA A 196 1.06 -18.12 -6.76
N ALA A 197 0.44 -17.35 -5.85
CA ALA A 197 -0.53 -17.88 -4.90
C ALA A 197 -1.51 -16.83 -4.39
N TYR A 198 -2.67 -17.27 -3.92
CA TYR A 198 -3.45 -16.49 -2.96
C TYR A 198 -2.75 -16.51 -1.60
N GLY A 199 -1.76 -15.63 -1.44
CA GLY A 199 -0.76 -15.71 -0.37
C GLY A 199 -1.31 -15.62 1.06
N ALA A 200 -2.46 -14.96 1.28
CA ALA A 200 -3.07 -14.88 2.61
C ALA A 200 -3.72 -16.22 3.02
N GLU A 201 -4.35 -16.90 2.08
CA GLU A 201 -4.93 -18.23 2.22
C GLU A 201 -3.82 -19.28 2.32
N HIS A 202 -2.77 -19.16 1.50
CA HIS A 202 -1.61 -20.06 1.48
C HIS A 202 -1.02 -20.24 2.88
N ILE A 203 -0.73 -19.13 3.57
CA ILE A 203 -0.13 -19.18 4.92
C ILE A 203 -1.13 -19.71 5.97
N GLN A 204 -2.43 -19.42 5.83
CA GLN A 204 -3.45 -19.94 6.74
C GLN A 204 -3.62 -21.46 6.62
N LEU A 205 -3.58 -22.01 5.41
CA LEU A 205 -3.63 -23.46 5.20
C LEU A 205 -2.38 -24.14 5.76
N ARG A 206 -1.19 -23.57 5.49
CA ARG A 206 0.09 -24.03 6.07
C ARG A 206 0.06 -24.07 7.60
N ASP A 207 -0.40 -23.00 8.24
CA ASP A 207 -0.47 -22.93 9.70
C ASP A 207 -1.43 -23.96 10.32
N ARG A 208 -2.42 -24.41 9.55
CA ARG A 208 -3.38 -25.45 9.93
C ARG A 208 -2.93 -26.86 9.55
N GLY A 209 -1.75 -27.01 8.94
CA GLY A 209 -1.26 -28.30 8.42
C GLY A 209 -2.11 -28.86 7.27
N LEU A 210 -2.81 -27.98 6.54
CA LEU A 210 -3.63 -28.32 5.38
C LEU A 210 -2.83 -28.14 4.09
N ASP A 211 -3.32 -28.74 3.00
CA ASP A 211 -2.69 -28.64 1.68
C ASP A 211 -2.85 -27.24 1.07
N ALA A 212 -1.74 -26.48 1.07
CA ALA A 212 -1.68 -25.13 0.52
C ALA A 212 -1.52 -25.08 -1.00
N ALA A 213 -1.24 -26.20 -1.68
CA ALA A 213 -1.10 -26.23 -3.13
C ALA A 213 -2.39 -25.82 -3.86
N THR A 214 -3.54 -25.95 -3.19
CA THR A 214 -4.86 -25.48 -3.66
C THR A 214 -4.96 -23.96 -3.83
N THR A 215 -3.98 -23.21 -3.31
CA THR A 215 -3.90 -21.75 -3.41
C THR A 215 -2.86 -21.27 -4.42
N GLU A 216 -2.12 -22.18 -5.05
CA GLU A 216 -1.03 -21.87 -5.97
C GLU A 216 -1.51 -21.90 -7.43
N PHE A 217 -0.87 -21.08 -8.27
CA PHE A 217 -1.25 -20.87 -9.66
C PHE A 217 -0.04 -20.82 -10.58
N ASP A 218 -0.16 -21.44 -11.75
CA ASP A 218 0.82 -21.32 -12.83
C ASP A 218 0.36 -20.25 -13.83
N TRP A 219 0.53 -18.98 -13.46
CA TRP A 219 0.16 -17.86 -14.31
C TRP A 219 1.13 -17.71 -15.50
N PRO A 220 0.64 -17.40 -16.72
CA PRO A 220 1.48 -16.83 -17.75
C PRO A 220 2.12 -15.52 -17.27
N SER A 221 3.27 -15.15 -17.85
CA SER A 221 3.94 -13.88 -17.55
C SER A 221 3.01 -12.68 -17.79
N PHE A 222 2.71 -11.95 -16.71
CA PHE A 222 1.96 -10.70 -16.75
C PHE A 222 2.76 -9.62 -17.48
N ALA A 223 4.08 -9.60 -17.35
CA ALA A 223 4.95 -8.70 -18.11
C ALA A 223 4.86 -8.94 -19.62
N THR A 224 4.84 -10.21 -20.05
CA THR A 224 4.63 -10.55 -21.46
C THR A 224 3.24 -10.15 -21.94
N THR A 225 2.23 -10.38 -21.11
CA THR A 225 0.85 -10.02 -21.44
C THR A 225 0.67 -8.50 -21.54
N ALA A 226 1.29 -7.72 -20.67
CA ALA A 226 1.31 -6.25 -20.74
C ALA A 226 1.86 -5.75 -22.08
N ARG A 227 2.95 -6.35 -22.57
CA ARG A 227 3.50 -6.05 -23.90
C ARG A 227 2.54 -6.43 -25.03
N ALA A 228 1.89 -7.59 -24.93
CA ALA A 228 0.89 -8.03 -25.92
C ALA A 228 -0.33 -7.10 -25.98
N LEU A 229 -0.70 -6.47 -24.86
CA LEU A 229 -1.76 -5.46 -24.79
C LEU A 229 -1.33 -4.09 -25.33
N GLY A 230 -0.04 -3.89 -25.65
CA GLY A 230 0.51 -2.64 -26.20
C GLY A 230 1.13 -1.70 -25.16
N GLY A 231 1.30 -2.15 -23.91
CA GLY A 231 2.04 -1.42 -22.87
C GLY A 231 3.50 -1.86 -22.77
N ALA A 232 4.19 -1.38 -21.73
CA ALA A 232 5.50 -1.89 -21.35
C ALA A 232 5.37 -2.96 -20.26
N GLY A 233 6.27 -3.94 -20.26
CA GLY A 233 6.25 -5.03 -19.30
C GLY A 233 7.66 -5.55 -19.04
N ILE A 234 8.02 -5.69 -17.76
CA ILE A 234 9.31 -6.21 -17.31
C ILE A 234 9.08 -7.25 -16.22
N GLU A 235 9.71 -8.40 -16.38
CA GLU A 235 9.78 -9.42 -15.34
C GLU A 235 11.06 -9.22 -14.54
N VAL A 236 10.95 -9.22 -13.21
CA VAL A 236 12.07 -9.13 -12.28
C VAL A 236 12.09 -10.42 -11.48
N ALA A 237 13.02 -11.32 -11.82
CA ALA A 237 13.22 -12.58 -11.11
C ALA A 237 14.51 -12.57 -10.28
N SER A 238 15.41 -11.62 -10.54
CA SER A 238 16.69 -11.50 -9.86
C SER A 238 17.23 -10.08 -9.89
N VAL A 239 18.37 -9.86 -9.22
CA VAL A 239 19.04 -8.55 -9.15
C VAL A 239 19.54 -8.07 -10.53
N SER A 240 19.80 -8.97 -11.49
CA SER A 240 20.27 -8.58 -12.82
C SER A 240 19.21 -7.90 -13.68
N ASP A 241 17.94 -7.94 -13.28
CA ASP A 241 16.82 -7.42 -14.07
C ASP A 241 16.55 -5.93 -13.79
N TRP A 242 17.07 -5.38 -12.68
CA TRP A 242 16.85 -3.99 -12.28
C TRP A 242 17.27 -2.93 -13.31
N PRO A 243 18.38 -3.09 -14.06
CA PRO A 243 18.74 -2.14 -15.12
C PRO A 243 17.64 -1.98 -16.19
N LEU A 244 16.83 -3.01 -16.45
CA LEU A 244 15.71 -2.92 -17.38
C LEU A 244 14.60 -2.02 -16.83
N VAL A 245 14.32 -2.15 -15.53
CA VAL A 245 13.32 -1.33 -14.82
C VAL A 245 13.74 0.14 -14.83
N GLU A 246 15.01 0.42 -14.55
CA GLU A 246 15.58 1.77 -14.59
C GLU A 246 15.41 2.42 -15.96
N ALA A 247 15.83 1.73 -17.03
CA ALA A 247 15.71 2.23 -18.39
C ALA A 247 14.25 2.50 -18.79
N ALA A 248 13.30 1.66 -18.37
CA ALA A 248 11.89 1.86 -18.66
C ALA A 248 11.26 3.02 -17.88
N LEU A 249 11.69 3.25 -16.64
CA LEU A 249 11.22 4.39 -15.84
C LEU A 249 11.71 5.74 -16.39
N GLU A 250 12.91 5.79 -16.98
CA GLU A 250 13.43 6.99 -17.65
C GLU A 250 12.63 7.37 -18.90
N GLN A 251 11.96 6.40 -19.53
CA GLN A 251 11.21 6.54 -20.79
C GLN A 251 9.71 6.28 -20.60
N LEU A 252 9.17 6.61 -19.42
CA LEU A 252 7.78 6.31 -19.07
C LEU A 252 6.79 7.21 -19.84
N GLU A 253 6.37 6.76 -21.02
CA GLU A 253 5.36 7.44 -21.86
C GLU A 253 3.95 6.80 -21.79
N GLY A 254 3.85 5.59 -21.24
CA GLY A 254 2.61 4.82 -21.09
C GLY A 254 2.71 3.88 -19.89
N PRO A 255 1.76 2.94 -19.73
CA PRO A 255 1.76 2.11 -18.53
C PRO A 255 2.89 1.09 -18.59
N LEU A 256 3.66 1.04 -17.52
CA LEU A 256 4.72 0.06 -17.29
C LEU A 256 4.26 -0.97 -16.26
N LEU A 257 4.19 -2.24 -16.65
CA LEU A 257 4.01 -3.35 -15.73
C LEU A 257 5.36 -3.92 -15.29
N ILE A 258 5.60 -3.98 -13.98
CA ILE A 258 6.74 -4.65 -13.36
C ILE A 258 6.20 -5.87 -12.63
N GLU A 259 6.53 -7.07 -13.10
CA GLU A 259 6.17 -8.33 -12.46
C GLU A 259 7.33 -8.81 -11.59
N LEU A 260 7.17 -8.79 -10.27
CA LEU A 260 8.12 -9.37 -9.34
C LEU A 260 7.85 -10.87 -9.23
N LYS A 261 8.79 -11.73 -9.61
CA LYS A 261 8.69 -13.19 -9.45
C LYS A 261 9.17 -13.57 -8.06
N LEU A 262 8.22 -13.99 -7.22
CA LEU A 262 8.41 -14.28 -5.81
C LEU A 262 8.04 -15.74 -5.54
N HIS A 263 8.46 -16.25 -4.38
CA HIS A 263 8.09 -17.58 -3.93
C HIS A 263 7.12 -17.49 -2.74
N PRO A 264 6.01 -18.24 -2.74
CA PRO A 264 4.94 -18.07 -1.74
C PRO A 264 5.41 -18.40 -0.31
N ASP A 265 6.38 -19.31 -0.16
CA ASP A 265 6.99 -19.63 1.15
C ASP A 265 8.01 -18.59 1.64
N GLU A 266 8.56 -17.76 0.75
CA GLU A 266 9.59 -16.77 1.09
C GLU A 266 8.98 -15.39 1.36
N MET A 267 7.72 -15.20 0.96
CA MET A 267 6.98 -13.98 1.22
C MET A 267 6.81 -13.76 2.73
N PRO A 268 7.00 -12.53 3.24
CA PRO A 268 6.72 -12.21 4.63
C PRO A 268 5.23 -12.40 4.97
N ARG A 269 4.95 -12.57 6.26
CA ARG A 269 3.57 -12.54 6.77
C ARG A 269 3.01 -11.13 6.69
N MET A 270 1.69 -11.03 6.50
CA MET A 270 0.98 -9.77 6.67
C MET A 270 1.18 -9.29 8.11
N ARG A 271 1.50 -8.00 8.27
CA ARG A 271 1.59 -7.38 9.60
C ARG A 271 0.17 -7.03 10.03
N VAL A 272 -0.26 -7.58 11.15
CA VAL A 272 -1.54 -7.27 11.79
C VAL A 272 -1.27 -6.42 13.02
#